data_AF-A0A6M0F7F3-F1
#
_entry.id   AF-A0A6M0F7F3-F1
#
_cell.length_a   1.000
_cell.length_b   1.000
_cell.length_c   1.000
_cell.angle_alpha   90.00
_cell.angle_beta   90.00
_cell.angle_gamma   90.00
#
_symmetry.space_group_name_H-M   'P 1'
#
loop_
_entity.id
_entity.type
_entity.pdbx_description
1 polymer ?
#
loop_
_entity_poly.entity_id
_entity_poly.type
_entity_poly.pdbx_seq_one_letter_code
_entity_poly.pdbx_strand_id
1 'polypeptide(L)'
;MPVVCDFTMIQGDGPVTIGDHSNPNGWTQRFNTGGRYDGGAAFLIFNVQNLTATRLSVQVEVNDQEVGRIFSYYPAGAFEERNKNAAHWYTQMINIGPRILNNGDNILKVSTVEWENGGGTDQLDDFKLKDVVCFFQQHA
;
A
#
# COMPACT_ATOMS: atom_id res chain seq x y z
N MET A 1 10.78 29.08 -9.60
CA MET A 1 9.33 28.93 -9.78
C MET A 1 8.83 27.93 -8.74
N PRO A 2 7.64 28.12 -8.14
CA PRO A 2 7.09 27.14 -7.20
C PRO A 2 6.83 25.80 -7.91
N VAL A 3 7.01 24.70 -7.19
CA VAL A 3 6.63 23.36 -7.66
C VAL A 3 5.16 23.15 -7.32
N VAL A 4 4.35 22.80 -8.31
CA VAL A 4 2.92 22.46 -8.12
C VAL A 4 2.81 20.94 -7.95
N CYS A 5 1.94 20.48 -7.06
CA CYS A 5 1.67 19.06 -6.84
C CYS A 5 0.17 18.78 -7.01
N ASP A 6 -0.17 17.59 -7.53
CA ASP A 6 -1.52 17.04 -7.53
C ASP A 6 -1.59 15.75 -6.72
N PHE A 7 -2.80 15.21 -6.60
CA PHE A 7 -3.00 13.87 -6.10
C PHE A 7 -4.12 13.12 -6.83
N THR A 8 -4.02 11.80 -6.76
CA THR A 8 -5.07 10.88 -7.20
C THR A 8 -5.43 9.95 -6.05
N MET A 9 -6.72 9.87 -5.73
CA MET A 9 -7.27 8.87 -4.82
C MET A 9 -7.35 7.52 -5.56
N ILE A 10 -6.63 6.52 -5.08
CA ILE A 10 -6.57 5.16 -5.65
C ILE A 10 -7.61 4.25 -4.98
N GLN A 11 -7.75 4.36 -3.66
CA GLN A 11 -8.75 3.66 -2.85
C GLN A 11 -9.31 4.65 -1.82
N GLY A 12 -10.63 4.86 -1.82
CA GLY A 12 -11.29 5.73 -0.84
C GLY A 12 -11.40 5.08 0.56
N ASP A 13 -12.34 5.58 1.36
CA ASP A 13 -12.53 5.12 2.75
C ASP A 13 -13.06 3.67 2.87
N GLY A 14 -13.65 3.13 1.80
CA GLY A 14 -14.07 1.73 1.77
C GLY A 14 -12.85 0.81 1.83
N PRO A 15 -12.67 -0.02 2.88
CA PRO A 15 -11.47 -0.83 3.02
C PRO A 15 -11.46 -2.01 2.05
N VAL A 16 -10.31 -2.27 1.44
CA VAL A 16 -10.04 -3.50 0.70
C VAL A 16 -9.25 -4.45 1.61
N THR A 17 -9.62 -5.74 1.61
CA THR A 17 -8.93 -6.78 2.41
C THR A 17 -7.98 -7.56 1.51
N ILE A 18 -6.74 -7.77 1.95
CA ILE A 18 -5.67 -8.49 1.24
C ILE A 18 -5.23 -9.67 2.09
N GLY A 19 -5.08 -10.84 1.46
CA GLY A 19 -4.82 -12.11 2.14
C GLY A 19 -5.74 -13.24 1.68
N ASP A 20 -5.87 -14.29 2.48
CA ASP A 20 -6.31 -15.64 2.07
C ASP A 20 -7.68 -15.69 1.41
N HIS A 21 -8.66 -14.93 1.91
CA HIS A 21 -10.07 -15.10 1.50
C HIS A 21 -10.61 -14.02 0.56
N SER A 22 -9.88 -12.93 0.36
CA SER A 22 -10.35 -11.79 -0.45
C SER A 22 -9.46 -11.49 -1.65
N ASN A 23 -8.15 -11.36 -1.43
CA ASN A 23 -7.18 -11.09 -2.48
C ASN A 23 -5.91 -11.93 -2.23
N PRO A 24 -5.98 -13.27 -2.42
CA PRO A 24 -4.88 -14.18 -2.07
C PRO A 24 -3.65 -14.00 -2.98
N ASN A 25 -3.83 -13.39 -4.15
CA ASN A 25 -2.76 -13.06 -5.09
C ASN A 25 -2.33 -11.59 -5.01
N GLY A 26 -2.68 -10.90 -3.93
CA GLY A 26 -2.47 -9.45 -3.78
C GLY A 26 -3.57 -8.62 -4.41
N TRP A 27 -3.49 -7.31 -4.21
CA TRP A 27 -4.44 -6.32 -4.71
C TRP A 27 -3.79 -5.48 -5.81
N THR A 28 -4.47 -5.38 -6.95
CA THR A 28 -4.04 -4.57 -8.09
C THR A 28 -5.10 -3.52 -8.38
N GLN A 29 -4.68 -2.27 -8.56
CA GLN A 29 -5.59 -1.17 -8.87
C GLN A 29 -4.99 -0.22 -9.91
N ARG A 30 -5.83 0.21 -10.86
CA ARG A 30 -5.44 1.23 -11.84
C ARG A 30 -5.70 2.62 -11.30
N PHE A 31 -4.81 3.56 -11.60
CA PHE A 31 -5.01 4.98 -11.31
C PHE A 31 -4.41 5.86 -12.40
N ASN A 32 -4.91 7.09 -12.55
CA ASN A 32 -4.48 7.99 -13.60
C ASN A 32 -3.97 9.31 -13.00
N THR A 33 -2.83 9.81 -13.48
CA THR A 33 -2.25 11.10 -13.06
C THR A 33 -2.88 12.32 -13.75
N GLY A 34 -3.85 12.08 -14.64
CA GLY A 34 -4.67 13.08 -15.31
C GLY A 34 -3.96 13.86 -16.41
N GLY A 35 -2.84 13.37 -16.94
CA GLY A 35 -2.03 14.15 -17.89
C GLY A 35 -1.12 15.18 -17.22
N ARG A 36 -1.08 15.21 -15.87
CA ARG A 36 -0.43 16.28 -15.09
C ARG A 36 0.95 15.92 -14.56
N TYR A 37 1.35 14.64 -14.58
CA TYR A 37 2.66 14.23 -14.05
C TYR A 37 3.81 14.63 -14.96
N ASP A 38 4.88 15.18 -14.38
CA ASP A 38 6.03 15.73 -15.11
C ASP A 38 7.37 15.10 -14.72
N GLY A 39 7.40 13.78 -14.52
CA GLY A 39 8.65 13.05 -14.26
C GLY A 39 9.33 13.37 -12.92
N GLY A 40 8.71 14.23 -12.09
CA GLY A 40 9.21 14.65 -10.79
C GLY A 40 8.97 13.64 -9.67
N ALA A 41 9.15 14.09 -8.43
CA ALA A 41 8.95 13.25 -7.24
C ALA A 41 7.46 12.91 -7.03
N ALA A 42 7.21 11.75 -6.46
CA ALA A 42 5.88 11.32 -6.03
C ALA A 42 5.98 10.52 -4.74
N PHE A 43 4.85 10.33 -4.05
CA PHE A 43 4.76 9.43 -2.92
C PHE A 43 3.37 8.84 -2.82
N LEU A 44 3.29 7.64 -2.23
CA LEU A 44 2.04 6.97 -1.90
C LEU A 44 1.80 7.07 -0.40
N ILE A 45 0.57 7.34 -0.02
CA ILE A 45 0.07 7.24 1.35
C ILE A 45 -0.85 6.02 1.41
N PHE A 46 -0.66 5.19 2.42
CA PHE A 46 -1.52 4.04 2.72
C PHE A 46 -2.05 4.16 4.14
N ASN A 47 -3.34 3.91 4.33
CA ASN A 47 -3.91 3.65 5.65
C ASN A 47 -4.10 2.15 5.80
N VAL A 48 -3.42 1.54 6.78
CA VAL A 48 -3.29 0.09 6.94
C VAL A 48 -3.91 -0.35 8.25
N GLN A 49 -4.57 -1.50 8.27
CA GLN A 49 -5.12 -2.13 9.47
C GLN A 49 -4.84 -3.64 9.43
N ASN A 50 -4.68 -4.24 10.61
CA ASN A 50 -4.56 -5.69 10.83
C ASN A 50 -3.30 -6.39 10.29
N LEU A 51 -2.37 -5.70 9.63
CA LEU A 51 -1.05 -6.22 9.29
C LEU A 51 -0.19 -6.31 10.56
N THR A 52 -0.37 -7.39 11.31
CA THR A 52 0.13 -7.54 12.70
C THR A 52 0.61 -8.96 13.00
N ALA A 53 0.36 -9.92 12.11
CA ALA A 53 0.63 -11.33 12.31
C ALA A 53 2.02 -11.77 11.87
N THR A 54 2.66 -10.96 11.01
CA THR A 54 3.94 -11.27 10.40
C THR A 54 4.95 -10.16 10.69
N ARG A 55 6.25 -10.48 10.75
CA ARG A 55 7.32 -9.48 10.72
C ARG A 55 7.77 -9.15 9.30
N LEU A 56 7.30 -9.90 8.32
CA LEU A 56 7.58 -9.64 6.92
C LEU A 56 6.91 -8.33 6.48
N SER A 57 7.51 -7.71 5.48
CA SER A 57 7.01 -6.48 4.89
C SER A 57 6.30 -6.78 3.58
N VAL A 58 5.21 -6.07 3.31
CA VAL A 58 4.41 -6.23 2.10
C VAL A 58 5.02 -5.41 0.98
N GLN A 59 5.34 -6.05 -0.15
CA GLN A 59 5.88 -5.39 -1.32
C GLN A 59 4.83 -4.53 -2.03
N VAL A 60 5.25 -3.35 -2.48
CA VAL A 60 4.44 -2.42 -3.26
C VAL A 60 5.15 -2.12 -4.57
N GLU A 61 4.42 -2.28 -5.67
CA GLU A 61 4.92 -2.01 -7.01
C GLU A 61 4.05 -1.00 -7.73
N VAL A 62 4.68 -0.20 -8.58
CA VAL A 62 3.99 0.66 -9.54
C VAL A 62 4.57 0.40 -10.92
N ASN A 63 3.70 0.12 -11.90
CA ASN A 63 4.10 -0.20 -13.28
C ASN A 63 5.18 -1.31 -13.34
N ASP A 64 4.98 -2.39 -12.57
CA ASP A 64 5.87 -3.54 -12.46
C ASP A 64 7.27 -3.24 -11.89
N GLN A 65 7.42 -2.10 -11.19
CA GLN A 65 8.65 -1.75 -10.46
C GLN A 65 8.38 -1.65 -8.96
N GLU A 66 9.18 -2.32 -8.14
CA GLU A 66 9.13 -2.19 -6.67
C GLU A 66 9.45 -0.73 -6.29
N VAL A 67 8.49 -0.07 -5.63
CA VAL A 67 8.63 1.32 -5.15
C VAL A 67 8.88 1.39 -3.66
N GLY A 68 8.58 0.33 -2.93
CA GLY A 68 8.80 0.26 -1.50
C GLY A 68 8.00 -0.84 -0.84
N ARG A 69 7.88 -0.74 0.48
CA ARG A 69 7.27 -1.79 1.30
C ARG A 69 6.41 -1.19 2.40
N ILE A 70 5.31 -1.86 2.72
CA ILE A 70 4.45 -1.57 3.87
C ILE A 70 4.93 -2.45 5.02
N PHE A 71 5.33 -1.84 6.12
CA PHE A 71 5.81 -2.57 7.29
C PHE A 71 4.64 -3.00 8.17
N SER A 72 4.76 -4.21 8.70
CA SER A 72 3.82 -4.71 9.69
C SER A 72 3.91 -3.93 10.99
N TYR A 73 2.75 -3.70 11.61
CA TYR A 73 2.67 -3.24 12.99
C TYR A 73 2.77 -4.45 13.94
N TYR A 74 3.81 -5.25 13.79
CA TYR A 74 4.05 -6.43 14.61
C TYR A 74 4.43 -5.97 16.03
N PRO A 75 3.58 -6.18 17.06
CA PRO A 75 3.93 -5.78 18.41
C PRO A 75 5.04 -6.70 18.94
N ALA A 76 5.99 -6.14 19.69
CA ALA A 76 7.07 -6.91 20.33
C ALA A 76 6.58 -7.90 21.41
N GLY A 77 5.27 -7.94 21.70
CA GLY A 77 4.64 -8.69 22.80
C GLY A 77 3.88 -9.95 22.36
N ALA A 78 3.15 -10.54 23.33
CA ALA A 78 2.36 -11.76 23.15
C ALA A 78 1.17 -11.57 22.19
N PHE A 79 0.56 -12.69 21.77
CA PHE A 79 -0.62 -12.75 20.88
C PHE A 79 -1.76 -11.79 21.28
N GLU A 80 -1.95 -11.51 22.56
CA GLU A 80 -2.95 -10.56 23.03
C GLU A 80 -2.72 -9.12 22.53
N GLU A 81 -1.47 -8.69 22.43
CA GLU A 81 -1.13 -7.35 21.90
C GLU A 81 -1.38 -7.27 20.39
N ARG A 82 -1.24 -8.38 19.66
CA ARG A 82 -1.63 -8.45 18.24
C ARG A 82 -3.12 -8.15 18.08
N ASN A 83 -3.97 -8.84 18.84
CA ASN A 83 -5.42 -8.66 18.74
C ASN A 83 -5.89 -7.27 19.17
N LYS A 84 -5.22 -6.64 20.13
CA LYS A 84 -5.53 -5.25 20.52
C LYS A 84 -5.23 -4.26 19.39
N ASN A 85 -4.16 -4.49 18.63
CA ASN A 85 -3.74 -3.60 17.53
C ASN A 85 -4.34 -3.97 16.17
N ALA A 86 -4.97 -5.15 16.05
CA ALA A 86 -5.63 -5.62 14.82
C ALA A 86 -6.66 -4.62 14.27
N ALA A 87 -7.37 -3.91 15.14
CA ALA A 87 -8.36 -2.90 14.76
C ALA A 87 -7.78 -1.49 14.56
N HIS A 88 -6.49 -1.27 14.84
CA HIS A 88 -5.88 0.04 14.74
C HIS A 88 -5.49 0.36 13.29
N TRP A 89 -5.90 1.54 12.82
CA TRP A 89 -5.49 2.09 11.53
C TRP A 89 -4.19 2.89 11.70
N TYR A 90 -3.21 2.67 10.84
CA TYR A 90 -1.96 3.40 10.85
C TYR A 90 -1.52 3.79 9.45
N THR A 91 -0.88 4.96 9.33
CA THR A 91 -0.46 5.51 8.04
C THR A 91 0.99 5.17 7.75
N GLN A 92 1.26 4.73 6.52
CA GLN A 92 2.61 4.60 5.98
C GLN A 92 2.74 5.36 4.67
N MET A 93 3.92 5.91 4.44
CA MET A 93 4.24 6.65 3.23
C MET A 93 5.42 6.00 2.51
N ILE A 94 5.28 5.85 1.20
CA ILE A 94 6.33 5.32 0.33
C ILE A 94 6.71 6.41 -0.68
N ASN A 95 7.98 6.85 -0.64
CA ASN A 95 8.50 7.78 -1.63
C ASN A 95 8.75 7.04 -2.95
N ILE A 96 8.27 7.60 -4.05
CA ILE A 96 8.46 7.09 -5.39
C ILE A 96 9.51 7.96 -6.09
N GLY A 97 10.51 7.29 -6.68
CA GLY A 97 11.53 7.94 -7.48
C GLY A 97 10.97 8.64 -8.72
N PRO A 98 11.74 9.55 -9.34
CA PRO A 98 11.35 10.18 -10.59
C PRO A 98 11.19 9.14 -11.71
N ARG A 99 10.27 9.39 -12.64
CA ARG A 99 10.02 8.58 -13.85
C ARG A 99 9.46 7.17 -13.63
N ILE A 100 9.07 6.81 -12.42
CA ILE A 100 8.34 5.56 -12.15
C ILE A 100 6.88 5.66 -12.63
N LEU A 101 6.27 6.82 -12.42
CA LEU A 101 4.90 7.09 -12.85
C LEU A 101 4.87 7.40 -14.35
N ASN A 102 3.81 6.94 -15.00
CA ASN A 102 3.43 7.40 -16.33
C ASN A 102 2.62 8.69 -16.20
N ASN A 103 2.76 9.55 -17.20
CA ASN A 103 1.81 10.64 -17.40
C ASN A 103 0.53 10.07 -18.05
N GLY A 104 -0.51 9.84 -17.25
CA GLY A 104 -1.71 9.07 -17.63
C GLY A 104 -1.90 7.85 -16.73
N ASP A 105 -2.15 6.69 -17.35
CA ASP A 105 -2.51 5.46 -16.64
C ASP A 105 -1.31 4.78 -15.96
N ASN A 106 -1.55 4.33 -14.75
CA ASN A 106 -0.61 3.63 -13.88
C ASN A 106 -1.29 2.42 -13.25
N ILE A 107 -0.48 1.44 -12.84
CA ILE A 107 -0.94 0.25 -12.13
C ILE A 107 -0.21 0.18 -10.78
N LEU A 108 -0.97 0.18 -9.68
CA LEU A 108 -0.49 -0.12 -8.35
C LEU A 108 -0.72 -1.60 -8.06
N LYS A 109 0.29 -2.28 -7.52
CA LYS A 109 0.17 -3.65 -6.98
C LYS A 109 0.65 -3.65 -5.53
N VAL A 110 -0.12 -4.30 -4.68
CA VAL A 110 0.24 -4.59 -3.29
C VAL A 110 0.17 -6.09 -3.10
N SER A 111 1.30 -6.70 -2.76
CA SER A 111 1.41 -8.14 -2.61
C SER A 111 0.71 -8.66 -1.34
N THR A 112 0.57 -9.97 -1.24
CA THR A 112 0.29 -10.64 0.03
C THR A 112 1.58 -10.90 0.80
N VAL A 113 1.45 -11.34 2.04
CA VAL A 113 2.58 -11.74 2.88
C VAL A 113 2.18 -12.92 3.73
N GLU A 114 3.10 -13.85 3.94
CA GLU A 114 2.87 -15.05 4.74
C GLU A 114 2.71 -14.70 6.22
N TRP A 115 1.79 -15.40 6.87
CA TRP A 115 1.66 -15.40 8.32
C TRP A 115 2.73 -16.31 8.94
N GLU A 116 3.50 -15.80 9.91
CA GLU A 116 4.59 -16.54 10.59
C GLU A 116 4.18 -17.88 11.20
N ASN A 117 2.92 -18.03 11.61
CA ASN A 117 2.39 -19.28 12.17
C ASN A 117 1.33 -19.93 11.25
N GLY A 118 1.35 -19.60 9.95
CA GLY A 118 0.40 -20.11 8.98
C GLY A 118 0.34 -21.63 8.97
N GLY A 119 -0.88 -22.17 8.81
CA GLY A 119 -1.13 -23.61 8.84
C GLY A 119 -2.47 -23.97 8.19
N GLY A 120 -2.48 -25.06 7.41
CA GLY A 120 -3.68 -25.50 6.72
C GLY A 120 -4.11 -24.52 5.63
N THR A 121 -5.35 -24.03 5.71
CA THR A 121 -5.98 -23.13 4.72
C THR A 121 -5.79 -21.64 4.99
N ASP A 122 -5.11 -21.28 6.09
CA ASP A 122 -4.83 -19.91 6.54
C ASP A 122 -3.31 -19.73 6.56
N GLN A 123 -2.77 -19.12 5.51
CA GLN A 123 -1.32 -19.05 5.22
C GLN A 123 -0.82 -17.61 5.09
N LEU A 124 -1.71 -16.65 4.87
CA LEU A 124 -1.38 -15.25 4.63
C LEU A 124 -1.84 -14.39 5.81
N ASP A 125 -1.13 -13.28 6.07
CA ASP A 125 -1.64 -12.28 7.00
C ASP A 125 -2.76 -11.48 6.32
N ASP A 126 -3.98 -11.56 6.85
CA ASP A 126 -5.13 -10.82 6.37
C ASP A 126 -5.08 -9.36 6.87
N PHE A 127 -4.83 -8.41 5.98
CA PHE A 127 -4.79 -6.99 6.31
C PHE A 127 -5.71 -6.15 5.43
N LYS A 128 -5.94 -4.91 5.83
CA LYS A 128 -6.82 -3.98 5.10
C LYS A 128 -6.10 -2.71 4.71
N LEU A 129 -6.46 -2.19 3.56
CA LEU A 129 -6.06 -0.88 3.07
C LEU A 129 -7.28 0.01 2.84
N LYS A 130 -7.16 1.29 3.17
CA LYS A 130 -8.07 2.35 2.72
C LYS A 130 -7.30 3.65 2.53
N ASP A 131 -7.98 4.67 2.00
CA ASP A 131 -7.41 6.01 1.81
C ASP A 131 -6.04 5.98 1.11
N VAL A 132 -5.92 5.15 0.07
CA VAL A 132 -4.67 5.01 -0.69
C VAL A 132 -4.60 6.16 -1.68
N VAL A 133 -3.60 7.03 -1.52
CA VAL A 133 -3.45 8.26 -2.31
C VAL A 133 -2.07 8.34 -2.91
N CYS A 134 -1.97 8.72 -4.18
CA CYS A 134 -0.70 9.09 -4.82
C CYS A 134 -0.62 10.61 -4.95
N PHE A 135 0.38 11.23 -4.31
CA PHE A 135 0.76 12.62 -4.53
C PHE A 135 1.92 12.68 -5.51
N PHE A 136 1.88 13.63 -6.43
CA PHE A 136 2.93 13.75 -7.45
C PHE A 136 3.14 15.19 -7.91
N GLN A 137 4.37 15.49 -8.29
CA GLN A 137 4.74 16.77 -8.88
C GLN A 137 4.14 16.95 -10.29
N GLN A 138 3.63 18.15 -10.56
CA GLN A 138 3.02 18.53 -11.84
C GLN A 138 3.98 19.27 -12.78
N HIS A 139 3.57 19.34 -14.06
CA HIS A 139 4.09 20.31 -15.02
C HIS A 139 3.51 21.69 -14.67
N ALA A 140 4.37 22.72 -14.57
CA ALA A 140 3.93 24.10 -14.36
C ALA A 140 3.28 24.72 -15.61
#